data_AF-A0A7R9U136-F1
#
_entry.id   AF-A0A7R9U136-F1
#
_cell.length_a   1.000
_cell.length_b   1.000
_cell.length_c   1.000
_cell.angle_alpha   90.00
_cell.angle_beta   90.00
_cell.angle_gamma   90.00
#
_symmetry.space_group_name_H-M   'P 1'
#
loop_
_entity.id
_entity.type
_entity.pdbx_description
1 polymer ?
#
loop_
_entity_poly.entity_id
_entity_poly.type
_entity_poly.pdbx_seq_one_letter_code
_entity_poly.pdbx_strand_id
1 'polypeptide(L)'
;GARRAGGRALGGASAAAGAAASALPREPFGGVASAEERLEATVSVFTASATQRVIEGTREVRGFDPARQVPKGALMRAIQSARCAPRPGTAMQVPFEPWKFYFLGEETRAALVDLVSEEQATACIDSGDCDIDSGDAELWRTPSEMVVVTAPRVRLPAKEDNGSNGERAAAAAAGEEMVLAAAAATQNMILSLSAENIGTRWCTPRACRTQSFAALCGYSHADERCVAVVHVGFEGDDGPPREQPTRDHLQHDEGVIKYLV
;
A
#
# COMPACT_ATOMS: atom_id res chain seq x y z
N GLY A 1 4.40 76.77 15.35
CA GLY A 1 4.90 77.31 14.07
C GLY A 1 4.77 76.22 13.03
N ALA A 2 3.88 76.38 12.04
CA ALA A 2 4.21 76.95 10.72
C ALA A 2 5.09 75.97 9.90
N ARG A 3 4.50 75.17 9.00
CA ARG A 3 4.01 75.48 7.63
C ARG A 3 5.13 75.42 6.58
N ARG A 4 4.94 74.53 5.58
CA ARG A 4 4.97 74.70 4.10
C ARG A 4 5.63 73.47 3.45
N ALA A 5 5.01 72.69 2.55
CA ALA A 5 4.14 72.90 1.38
C ALA A 5 4.91 73.03 0.05
N GLY A 6 4.41 72.30 -0.96
CA GLY A 6 4.68 72.47 -2.40
C GLY A 6 5.36 71.24 -3.02
N GLY A 7 4.76 70.43 -3.90
CA GLY A 7 3.58 70.58 -4.75
C GLY A 7 3.94 71.06 -6.16
N ARG A 8 3.53 70.27 -7.18
CA ARG A 8 3.49 70.48 -8.66
C ARG A 8 4.41 69.55 -9.46
N ALA A 9 4.08 69.11 -10.68
CA ALA A 9 2.82 69.07 -11.44
C ALA A 9 3.05 68.23 -12.71
N LEU A 10 1.92 67.80 -13.28
CA LEU A 10 1.71 67.06 -14.53
C LEU A 10 2.16 67.81 -15.80
N GLY A 11 2.40 67.02 -16.85
CA GLY A 11 2.40 67.38 -18.28
C GLY A 11 3.29 66.39 -19.04
N GLY A 12 2.90 65.67 -20.09
CA GLY A 12 1.77 65.76 -21.00
C GLY A 12 2.28 65.61 -22.44
N ALA A 13 1.59 64.76 -23.23
CA ALA A 13 1.70 64.53 -24.70
C ALA A 13 2.86 63.64 -25.21
N SER A 14 2.76 62.91 -26.33
CA SER A 14 1.69 62.31 -27.15
C SER A 14 2.38 61.69 -28.38
N ALA A 15 2.04 60.44 -28.72
CA ALA A 15 2.07 59.76 -30.02
C ALA A 15 3.34 59.75 -30.91
N ALA A 16 3.83 58.55 -31.25
CA ALA A 16 3.79 58.02 -32.63
C ALA A 16 4.39 56.60 -32.76
N ALA A 17 3.59 55.72 -33.38
CA ALA A 17 3.93 54.68 -34.36
C ALA A 17 5.11 53.70 -34.13
N GLY A 18 4.78 52.40 -34.16
CA GLY A 18 5.75 51.32 -34.35
C GLY A 18 5.12 49.94 -34.30
N ALA A 19 4.45 49.55 -35.39
CA ALA A 19 3.84 48.24 -35.57
C ALA A 19 4.89 47.12 -35.65
N ALA A 20 4.67 46.03 -34.92
CA ALA A 20 5.18 44.70 -35.23
C ALA A 20 4.25 43.64 -34.63
N ALA A 21 3.14 43.39 -35.32
CA ALA A 21 2.34 42.19 -35.12
C ALA A 21 3.15 41.00 -35.66
N SER A 22 3.81 40.27 -34.76
CA SER A 22 4.40 38.96 -35.08
C SER A 22 3.35 37.89 -34.79
N ALA A 23 2.91 37.23 -35.85
CA ALA A 23 1.82 36.28 -35.87
C ALA A 23 2.15 35.03 -35.01
N LEU A 24 1.32 34.75 -34.01
CA LEU A 24 1.21 33.41 -33.46
C LEU A 24 0.54 32.50 -34.50
N PRO A 25 1.06 31.29 -34.75
CA PRO A 25 0.43 30.35 -35.65
C PRO A 25 -0.96 29.98 -35.12
N ARG A 26 -1.98 30.24 -35.93
CA ARG A 26 -3.34 29.72 -35.72
C ARG A 26 -3.32 28.24 -36.12
N GLU A 27 -3.20 27.38 -35.12
CA GLU A 27 -3.55 25.96 -35.25
C GLU A 27 -5.01 25.85 -35.73
N PRO A 28 -5.32 24.92 -36.65
CA PRO A 28 -6.67 24.73 -37.16
C PRO A 28 -7.56 24.16 -36.06
N PHE A 29 -8.83 24.58 -36.08
CA PHE A 29 -9.89 24.19 -35.16
C PHE A 29 -9.98 22.66 -34.93
N GLY A 30 -9.29 22.17 -33.91
CA GLY A 30 -9.67 20.95 -33.19
C GLY A 30 -10.81 21.29 -32.23
N GLY A 31 -11.87 20.49 -32.26
CA GLY A 31 -13.13 20.75 -31.53
C GLY A 31 -12.89 21.23 -30.11
N VAL A 32 -13.51 22.36 -29.75
CA VAL A 32 -13.56 22.82 -28.36
C VAL A 32 -14.31 21.76 -27.58
N ALA A 33 -13.58 20.95 -26.82
CA ALA A 33 -14.15 20.04 -25.86
C ALA A 33 -15.21 20.78 -25.04
N SER A 34 -16.37 20.15 -24.85
CA SER A 34 -17.49 20.70 -24.10
C SER A 34 -17.05 21.07 -22.68
N ALA A 35 -17.80 21.94 -22.01
CA ALA A 35 -17.50 22.28 -20.61
C ALA A 35 -17.51 21.03 -19.70
N GLU A 36 -18.33 20.03 -20.03
CA GLU A 36 -18.36 18.73 -19.35
C GLU A 36 -17.08 17.93 -19.60
N GLU A 37 -16.62 17.84 -20.85
CA GLU A 37 -15.38 17.12 -21.19
C GLU A 37 -14.15 17.76 -20.53
N ARG A 38 -14.13 19.09 -20.39
CA ARG A 38 -13.06 19.80 -19.65
C ARG A 38 -13.16 19.60 -18.15
N LEU A 39 -14.38 19.56 -17.60
CA LEU A 39 -14.59 19.29 -16.17
C LEU A 39 -14.19 17.85 -15.83
N GLU A 40 -14.58 16.89 -16.65
CA GLU A 40 -14.24 15.47 -16.52
C GLU A 40 -12.72 15.26 -16.62
N ALA A 41 -12.06 15.89 -17.60
CA ALA A 41 -10.60 15.86 -17.72
C ALA A 41 -9.90 16.50 -16.50
N THR A 42 -10.41 17.62 -15.99
CA THR A 42 -9.84 18.30 -14.82
C THR A 42 -10.00 17.46 -13.55
N VAL A 43 -11.18 16.86 -13.34
CA VAL A 43 -11.44 15.94 -12.23
C VAL A 43 -10.55 14.71 -12.33
N SER A 44 -10.39 14.14 -13.54
CA SER A 44 -9.51 12.99 -13.80
C SER A 44 -8.03 13.26 -13.49
N VAL A 45 -7.51 14.43 -13.88
CA VAL A 45 -6.14 14.84 -13.54
C VAL A 45 -5.99 15.07 -12.02
N PHE A 46 -6.99 15.67 -11.38
CA PHE A 46 -6.99 15.87 -9.93
C PHE A 46 -7.01 14.53 -9.17
N THR A 47 -7.82 13.55 -9.60
CA THR A 47 -7.91 12.22 -8.98
C THR A 47 -6.69 11.35 -9.24
N ALA A 48 -6.08 11.42 -10.43
CA ALA A 48 -4.80 10.77 -10.71
C ALA A 48 -3.70 11.33 -9.80
N SER A 49 -3.63 12.65 -9.64
CA SER A 49 -2.68 13.29 -8.72
C SER A 49 -2.93 12.91 -7.25
N ALA A 50 -4.20 12.72 -6.85
CA ALA A 50 -4.55 12.31 -5.49
C ALA A 50 -4.14 10.85 -5.21
N THR A 51 -4.40 9.95 -6.16
CA THR A 51 -4.01 8.54 -6.07
C THR A 51 -2.49 8.40 -5.96
N GLN A 52 -1.75 9.12 -6.81
CA GLN A 52 -0.29 9.11 -6.78
C GLN A 52 0.24 9.66 -5.45
N ARG A 53 -0.35 10.74 -4.91
CA ARG A 53 0.02 11.25 -3.58
C ARG A 53 -0.19 10.23 -2.46
N VAL A 54 -1.28 9.45 -2.52
CA VAL A 54 -1.50 8.38 -1.54
C VAL A 54 -0.44 7.30 -1.69
N ILE A 55 -0.16 6.83 -2.91
CA ILE A 55 0.85 5.79 -3.16
C ILE A 55 2.23 6.25 -2.68
N GLU A 56 2.66 7.46 -3.07
CA GLU A 56 3.97 8.01 -2.72
C GLU A 56 4.07 8.41 -1.24
N GLY A 57 2.96 8.81 -0.62
CA GLY A 57 2.91 9.21 0.79
C GLY A 57 2.65 8.07 1.78
N THR A 58 2.24 6.90 1.28
CA THR A 58 2.05 5.71 2.10
C THR A 58 3.38 5.29 2.71
N ARG A 59 3.38 5.06 4.02
CA ARG A 59 4.56 4.65 4.77
C ARG A 59 4.20 3.56 5.78
N GLU A 60 5.21 2.76 6.11
CA GLU A 60 5.13 1.81 7.21
C GLU A 60 5.20 2.57 8.53
N VAL A 61 4.19 2.40 9.38
CA VAL A 61 4.12 3.05 10.70
C VAL A 61 4.86 2.22 11.74
N ARG A 62 5.68 2.89 12.56
CA ARG A 62 6.55 2.27 13.57
C ARG A 62 6.01 2.33 14.99
N GLY A 63 4.99 3.13 15.22
CA GLY A 63 4.30 3.21 16.50
C GLY A 63 2.90 3.79 16.32
N PHE A 64 1.96 3.28 17.10
CA PHE A 64 0.56 3.64 17.02
C PHE A 64 0.14 4.39 18.27
N ASP A 65 -0.72 5.40 18.11
CA ASP A 65 -1.38 6.11 19.20
C ASP A 65 -2.46 5.21 19.84
N PRO A 66 -2.26 4.71 21.07
CA PRO A 66 -3.21 3.82 21.72
C PRO A 66 -4.51 4.52 22.14
N ALA A 67 -4.52 5.86 22.21
CA ALA A 67 -5.71 6.63 22.58
C ALA A 67 -6.69 6.78 21.41
N ARG A 68 -6.24 6.57 20.16
CA ARG A 68 -7.05 6.76 18.96
C ARG A 68 -7.46 5.44 18.34
N GLN A 69 -8.73 5.10 18.51
CA GLN A 69 -9.32 3.91 17.91
C GLN A 69 -9.59 4.10 16.41
N VAL A 70 -9.31 3.06 15.63
CA VAL A 70 -9.62 3.03 14.19
C VAL A 70 -11.13 2.86 14.00
N PRO A 71 -11.80 3.77 13.27
CA PRO A 71 -13.23 3.61 13.00
C PRO A 71 -13.51 2.33 12.20
N LYS A 72 -14.45 1.50 12.67
CA LYS A 72 -14.86 0.28 11.95
C LYS A 72 -15.27 0.56 10.49
N GLY A 73 -15.90 1.70 10.23
CA GLY A 73 -16.28 2.11 8.89
C GLY A 73 -15.08 2.30 7.93
N ALA A 74 -13.93 2.75 8.44
CA ALA A 74 -12.71 2.88 7.65
C ALA A 74 -12.16 1.50 7.29
N LEU A 75 -12.11 0.56 8.25
CA LEU A 75 -11.71 -0.83 7.98
C LEU A 75 -12.61 -1.48 6.93
N MET A 76 -13.92 -1.29 7.01
CA MET A 76 -14.86 -1.85 6.03
C MET A 76 -14.67 -1.28 4.62
N ARG A 77 -14.42 0.03 4.48
CA ARG A 77 -14.08 0.64 3.19
C ARG A 77 -12.75 0.12 2.65
N ALA A 78 -11.76 -0.05 3.52
CA ALA A 78 -10.47 -0.62 3.13
C ALA A 78 -10.61 -2.05 2.59
N ILE A 79 -11.45 -2.90 3.21
CA ILE A 79 -11.77 -4.23 2.68
C ILE A 79 -12.51 -4.14 1.34
N GLN A 80 -13.44 -3.19 1.17
CA GLN A 80 -14.09 -2.98 -0.12
C GLN A 80 -13.08 -2.63 -1.22
N SER A 81 -12.10 -1.76 -0.92
CA SER A 81 -10.98 -1.46 -1.84
C SER A 81 -10.11 -2.69 -2.11
N ALA A 82 -9.83 -3.50 -1.08
CA ALA A 82 -9.05 -4.72 -1.19
C ALA A 82 -9.62 -5.71 -2.21
N ARG A 83 -10.95 -5.86 -2.24
CA ARG A 83 -11.67 -6.74 -3.16
C ARG A 83 -11.57 -6.34 -4.64
N CYS A 84 -11.13 -5.12 -4.92
CA CYS A 84 -10.87 -4.65 -6.29
C CYS A 84 -9.49 -5.08 -6.83
N ALA A 85 -8.73 -5.89 -6.08
CA ALA A 85 -7.44 -6.38 -6.52
C ALA A 85 -7.52 -7.30 -7.75
N PRO A 86 -6.46 -7.35 -8.57
CA PRO A 86 -6.37 -8.32 -9.65
C PRO A 86 -6.40 -9.74 -9.10
N ARG A 87 -7.02 -10.65 -9.85
CA ARG A 87 -7.14 -12.06 -9.49
C ARG A 87 -6.80 -12.95 -10.68
N PRO A 88 -6.28 -14.16 -10.45
CA PRO A 88 -5.95 -15.10 -11.52
C PRO A 88 -7.20 -15.42 -12.35
N GLY A 89 -7.00 -15.62 -13.65
CA GLY A 89 -8.09 -15.86 -14.59
C GLY A 89 -8.89 -17.12 -14.24
N THR A 90 -10.18 -17.12 -14.59
CA THR A 90 -11.15 -18.21 -14.34
C THR A 90 -10.83 -19.55 -15.02
N ALA A 91 -9.70 -19.64 -15.73
CA ALA A 91 -9.26 -20.87 -16.38
C ALA A 91 -8.88 -21.96 -15.36
N MET A 92 -8.42 -21.55 -14.16
CA MET A 92 -8.30 -22.47 -13.04
C MET A 92 -9.56 -22.40 -12.20
N GLN A 93 -10.17 -23.55 -11.92
CA GLN A 93 -11.36 -23.73 -11.07
C GLN A 93 -11.05 -23.43 -9.59
N VAL A 94 -10.36 -22.33 -9.32
CA VAL A 94 -9.97 -21.87 -7.99
C VAL A 94 -11.02 -20.87 -7.51
N PRO A 95 -11.42 -20.91 -6.22
CA PRO A 95 -12.50 -20.11 -5.69
C PRO A 95 -12.40 -18.62 -6.01
N PHE A 96 -13.60 -18.04 -6.15
CA PHE A 96 -13.85 -16.61 -6.22
C PHE A 96 -13.20 -15.89 -5.02
N GLU A 97 -12.42 -14.85 -5.30
CA GLU A 97 -11.65 -14.02 -4.35
C GLU A 97 -10.62 -14.83 -3.51
N PRO A 98 -9.32 -14.85 -3.90
CA PRO A 98 -8.29 -15.67 -3.23
C PRO A 98 -7.83 -15.11 -1.87
N TRP A 99 -8.37 -13.99 -1.41
CA TRP A 99 -8.01 -13.37 -0.14
C TRP A 99 -9.07 -13.63 0.92
N LYS A 100 -8.64 -13.88 2.16
CA LYS A 100 -9.50 -13.77 3.34
C LYS A 100 -8.86 -12.83 4.35
N PHE A 101 -9.70 -12.08 5.05
CA PHE A 101 -9.30 -11.10 6.05
C PHE A 101 -9.86 -11.51 7.42
N TYR A 102 -8.98 -11.70 8.39
CA TYR A 102 -9.33 -12.06 9.76
C TYR A 102 -9.02 -10.89 10.67
N PHE A 103 -10.06 -10.27 11.22
CA PHE A 103 -9.94 -9.23 12.25
C PHE A 103 -9.76 -9.89 13.61
N LEU A 104 -8.63 -9.63 14.24
CA LEU A 104 -8.27 -10.29 15.49
C LEU A 104 -8.80 -9.52 16.70
N GLY A 105 -9.51 -10.23 17.58
CA GLY A 105 -9.92 -9.71 18.88
C GLY A 105 -8.74 -9.56 19.84
N GLU A 106 -8.94 -8.78 20.90
CA GLU A 106 -7.91 -8.45 21.88
C GLU A 106 -7.22 -9.68 22.49
N GLU A 107 -7.99 -10.69 22.89
CA GLU A 107 -7.45 -11.95 23.44
C GLU A 107 -6.55 -12.68 22.43
N THR A 108 -6.99 -12.79 21.18
CA THR A 108 -6.20 -13.42 20.11
C THR A 108 -4.93 -12.64 19.82
N ARG A 109 -5.01 -11.30 19.81
CA ARG A 109 -3.83 -10.44 19.62
C ARG A 109 -2.81 -10.68 20.73
N ALA A 110 -3.23 -10.65 21.99
CA ALA A 110 -2.34 -10.91 23.12
C ALA A 110 -1.64 -12.28 23.01
N ALA A 111 -2.40 -13.35 22.72
CA ALA A 111 -1.83 -14.68 22.54
C ALA A 111 -0.84 -14.78 21.36
N LEU A 112 -1.06 -14.00 20.29
CA LEU A 112 -0.14 -13.95 19.16
C LEU A 112 1.17 -13.23 19.49
N VAL A 113 1.14 -12.18 20.31
CA VAL A 113 2.35 -11.50 20.76
C VAL A 113 3.27 -12.47 21.51
N ASP A 114 2.68 -13.30 22.37
CA ASP A 114 3.43 -14.33 23.11
C ASP A 114 4.03 -15.37 22.15
N LEU A 115 3.23 -15.90 21.23
CA LEU A 115 3.69 -16.88 20.23
C LEU A 115 4.82 -16.32 19.34
N VAL A 116 4.67 -15.09 18.85
CA VAL A 116 5.69 -14.45 18.01
C VAL A 116 6.97 -14.24 18.80
N SER A 117 6.87 -13.81 20.06
CA SER A 117 8.03 -13.62 20.95
C SER A 117 8.76 -14.94 21.21
N GLU A 118 8.05 -16.04 21.44
CA GLU A 118 8.62 -17.38 21.67
C GLU A 118 9.32 -17.94 20.43
N GLU A 119 8.67 -17.88 19.26
CA GLU A 119 9.27 -18.30 17.98
C GLU A 119 10.52 -17.49 17.63
N GLN A 120 10.50 -16.18 17.94
CA GLN A 120 11.64 -15.30 17.72
C GLN A 120 12.79 -15.63 18.68
N ALA A 121 12.51 -15.88 19.96
CA ALA A 121 13.53 -16.29 20.92
C ALA A 121 14.19 -17.62 20.50
N THR A 122 13.38 -18.58 20.03
CA THR A 122 13.87 -19.87 19.51
C THR A 122 14.77 -19.68 18.30
N ALA A 123 14.36 -18.84 17.35
CA ALA A 123 15.15 -18.56 16.15
C ALA A 123 16.52 -17.93 16.48
N CYS A 124 16.60 -17.05 17.48
CA CYS A 124 17.85 -16.43 17.91
C CYS A 124 18.83 -17.45 18.52
N ILE A 125 18.32 -18.45 19.24
CA ILE A 125 19.13 -19.55 19.77
C ILE A 125 19.69 -20.40 18.62
N ASP A 126 18.88 -20.68 17.59
CA ASP A 126 19.27 -21.51 16.46
C ASP A 126 20.28 -20.82 15.51
N SER A 127 20.14 -19.51 15.27
CA SER A 127 21.00 -18.76 14.34
C SER A 127 22.30 -18.26 14.97
N GLY A 128 22.35 -18.12 16.30
CA GLY A 128 23.46 -17.45 17.00
C GLY A 128 23.60 -15.96 16.66
N ASP A 129 22.65 -15.42 15.88
CA ASP A 129 22.62 -14.06 15.38
C ASP A 129 21.35 -13.41 15.91
N CYS A 130 21.54 -12.50 16.86
CA CYS A 130 20.48 -11.81 17.60
C CYS A 130 20.35 -10.35 17.20
N ASP A 131 20.62 -10.02 15.92
CA ASP A 131 20.20 -8.76 15.30
C ASP A 131 18.67 -8.77 15.14
N ILE A 132 18.01 -8.82 16.29
CA ILE A 132 16.63 -8.53 16.49
C ILE A 132 16.54 -7.01 16.35
N ASP A 133 15.79 -6.52 15.37
CA ASP A 133 15.32 -5.14 15.45
C ASP A 133 14.37 -5.09 16.67
N SER A 134 14.89 -4.68 17.83
CA SER A 134 14.16 -4.64 19.10
C SER A 134 12.86 -3.81 19.01
N GLY A 135 12.76 -2.93 18.00
CA GLY A 135 11.55 -2.19 17.68
C GLY A 135 10.38 -3.05 17.19
N ASP A 136 10.63 -4.26 16.67
CA ASP A 136 9.55 -5.14 16.22
C ASP A 136 8.77 -5.70 17.40
N ALA A 137 9.44 -6.22 18.43
CA ALA A 137 8.79 -6.82 19.58
C ALA A 137 7.96 -5.82 20.40
N GLU A 138 8.39 -4.55 20.46
CA GLU A 138 7.62 -3.49 21.12
C GLU A 138 6.35 -3.15 20.32
N LEU A 139 6.44 -3.10 18.99
CA LEU A 139 5.29 -2.80 18.15
C LEU A 139 4.21 -3.89 18.19
N TRP A 140 4.59 -5.17 18.30
CA TRP A 140 3.62 -6.25 18.50
C TRP A 140 2.80 -6.06 19.78
N ARG A 141 3.37 -5.40 20.79
CA ARG A 141 2.70 -5.07 22.06
C ARG A 141 1.90 -3.77 22.00
N THR A 142 2.21 -2.88 21.07
CA THR A 142 1.49 -1.61 20.92
C THR A 142 0.03 -1.88 20.56
N PRO A 143 -0.94 -1.30 21.28
CA PRO A 143 -2.35 -1.45 20.96
C PRO A 143 -2.66 -0.99 19.53
N SER A 144 -2.93 -1.93 18.65
CA SER A 144 -3.37 -1.69 17.28
C SER A 144 -4.48 -2.68 16.90
N GLU A 145 -5.27 -2.34 15.89
CA GLU A 145 -6.05 -3.37 15.21
C GLU A 145 -5.08 -4.28 14.43
N MET A 146 -5.41 -5.56 14.32
CA MET A 146 -4.63 -6.53 13.54
C MET A 146 -5.54 -7.25 12.55
N VAL A 147 -5.15 -7.21 11.29
CA VAL A 147 -5.82 -7.92 10.20
C VAL A 147 -4.85 -8.96 9.64
N VAL A 148 -5.21 -10.23 9.77
CA VAL A 148 -4.46 -11.32 9.14
C VAL A 148 -5.06 -11.57 7.76
N VAL A 149 -4.21 -11.52 6.73
CA VAL A 149 -4.59 -11.81 5.35
C VAL A 149 -4.06 -13.18 4.96
N THR A 150 -4.93 -14.03 4.45
CA THR A 150 -4.56 -15.38 3.97
C THR A 150 -4.89 -15.55 2.49
N ALA A 151 -4.21 -16.53 1.88
CA ALA A 151 -4.52 -17.06 0.56
C ALA A 151 -4.72 -18.59 0.62
N PRO A 152 -5.55 -19.17 -0.25
CA PRO A 152 -5.72 -20.61 -0.31
C PRO A 152 -4.41 -21.29 -0.73
N ARG A 153 -4.16 -22.46 -0.17
CA ARG A 153 -3.10 -23.36 -0.63
C ARG A 153 -3.62 -24.17 -1.79
N VAL A 154 -2.91 -24.11 -2.91
CA VAL A 154 -3.13 -25.04 -4.02
C VAL A 154 -2.48 -26.37 -3.65
N ARG A 155 -3.26 -27.44 -3.63
CA ARG A 155 -2.76 -28.78 -3.33
C ARG A 155 -1.92 -29.27 -4.51
N LEU A 156 -0.67 -29.64 -4.22
CA LEU A 156 0.17 -30.35 -5.17
C LEU A 156 -0.35 -31.79 -5.29
N PRO A 157 -0.41 -32.38 -6.50
CA PRO A 157 -0.70 -33.80 -6.64
C PRO A 157 0.34 -34.62 -5.85
N ALA A 158 -0.11 -35.68 -5.19
CA ALA A 158 0.78 -36.53 -4.40
C ALA A 158 1.89 -37.11 -5.28
N LYS A 159 3.06 -37.40 -4.72
CA LYS A 159 4.18 -38.01 -5.47
C LYS A 159 3.84 -39.45 -5.93
N GLU A 160 2.87 -40.07 -5.26
CA GLU A 160 2.38 -41.43 -5.55
C GLU A 160 1.27 -41.44 -6.60
N ASP A 161 0.51 -40.35 -6.72
CA ASP A 161 -0.28 -40.10 -7.91
C ASP A 161 0.73 -39.84 -9.03
N ASN A 162 0.64 -40.55 -10.15
CA ASN A 162 1.55 -40.42 -11.31
C ASN A 162 1.51 -39.03 -11.99
N GLY A 163 1.24 -37.95 -11.25
CA GLY A 163 1.26 -36.58 -11.70
C GLY A 163 2.60 -36.26 -12.33
N SER A 164 2.54 -35.84 -13.59
CA SER A 164 3.71 -35.40 -14.34
C SER A 164 4.40 -34.25 -13.61
N ASN A 165 5.71 -34.09 -13.81
CA ASN A 165 6.43 -32.90 -13.32
C ASN A 165 5.77 -31.59 -13.79
N GLY A 166 5.09 -31.60 -14.95
CA GLY A 166 4.33 -30.46 -15.46
C GLY A 166 3.13 -30.08 -14.59
N GLU A 167 2.35 -31.05 -14.11
CA GLU A 167 1.18 -30.78 -13.26
C GLU A 167 1.59 -30.24 -11.89
N ARG A 168 2.71 -30.72 -11.33
CA ARG A 168 3.26 -30.19 -10.07
C ARG A 168 3.76 -28.76 -10.22
N ALA A 169 4.44 -28.45 -11.33
CA ALA A 169 4.89 -27.10 -11.63
C ALA A 169 3.70 -26.14 -11.82
N ALA A 170 2.66 -26.58 -12.53
CA ALA A 170 1.43 -25.80 -12.71
C ALA A 170 0.71 -25.53 -11.37
N ALA A 171 0.60 -26.53 -10.49
CA ALA A 171 0.00 -26.36 -9.17
C ALA A 171 0.82 -25.43 -8.26
N ALA A 172 2.17 -25.46 -8.36
CA ALA A 172 3.04 -24.53 -7.65
C ALA A 172 2.84 -23.08 -8.15
N ALA A 173 2.84 -22.87 -9.47
CA ALA A 173 2.58 -21.57 -10.09
C ALA A 173 1.19 -21.02 -9.70
N ALA A 174 0.18 -21.88 -9.72
CA ALA A 174 -1.17 -21.54 -9.24
C ALA A 174 -1.16 -21.07 -7.78
N GLY A 175 -0.45 -21.76 -6.89
CA GLY A 175 -0.31 -21.37 -5.49
C GLY A 175 0.39 -20.02 -5.31
N GLU A 176 1.38 -19.73 -6.14
CA GLU A 176 2.06 -18.43 -6.17
C GLU A 176 1.13 -17.31 -6.64
N GLU A 177 0.37 -17.53 -7.71
CA GLU A 177 -0.63 -16.58 -8.19
C GLU A 177 -1.68 -16.21 -7.12
N MET A 178 -2.10 -17.17 -6.29
CA MET A 178 -3.02 -16.90 -5.18
C MET A 178 -2.40 -15.98 -4.12
N VAL A 179 -1.13 -16.21 -3.78
CA VAL A 179 -0.38 -15.36 -2.83
C VAL A 179 -0.19 -13.96 -3.39
N LEU A 180 0.16 -13.83 -4.68
CA LEU A 180 0.33 -12.55 -5.35
C LEU A 180 -0.98 -11.74 -5.41
N ALA A 181 -2.10 -12.40 -5.67
CA ALA A 181 -3.42 -11.77 -5.66
C ALA A 181 -3.82 -11.27 -4.27
N ALA A 182 -3.59 -12.08 -3.23
CA ALA A 182 -3.83 -11.66 -1.84
C ALA A 182 -2.88 -10.54 -1.39
N ALA A 183 -1.64 -10.52 -1.87
CA ALA A 183 -0.71 -9.42 -1.64
C ALA A 183 -1.20 -8.12 -2.29
N ALA A 184 -1.70 -8.18 -3.53
CA ALA A 184 -2.30 -7.02 -4.19
C ALA A 184 -3.55 -6.52 -3.45
N ALA A 185 -4.40 -7.41 -2.94
CA ALA A 185 -5.53 -7.05 -2.09
C ALA A 185 -5.10 -6.37 -0.78
N THR A 186 -4.04 -6.88 -0.17
CA THR A 186 -3.44 -6.27 1.03
C THR A 186 -2.95 -4.86 0.73
N GLN A 187 -2.27 -4.65 -0.40
CA GLN A 187 -1.82 -3.32 -0.80
C GLN A 187 -2.98 -2.35 -1.05
N ASN A 188 -4.04 -2.79 -1.72
CA ASN A 188 -5.24 -1.98 -1.91
C ASN A 188 -5.90 -1.57 -0.58
N MET A 189 -5.92 -2.47 0.40
CA MET A 189 -6.39 -2.18 1.76
C MET A 189 -5.53 -1.10 2.42
N ILE A 190 -4.20 -1.25 2.36
CA ILE A 190 -3.24 -0.29 2.93
C ILE A 190 -3.39 1.11 2.31
N LEU A 191 -3.49 1.20 0.98
CA LEU A 191 -3.67 2.47 0.28
C LEU A 191 -5.00 3.15 0.66
N SER A 192 -6.06 2.38 0.82
CA SER A 192 -7.37 2.87 1.26
C SER A 192 -7.32 3.45 2.68
N LEU A 193 -6.65 2.76 3.61
CA LEU A 193 -6.41 3.25 4.98
C LEU A 193 -5.52 4.50 4.99
N SER A 194 -4.46 4.52 4.18
CA SER A 194 -3.57 5.68 4.06
C SER A 194 -4.29 6.92 3.52
N ALA A 195 -5.24 6.75 2.60
CA ALA A 195 -6.07 7.86 2.10
C ALA A 195 -6.93 8.50 3.20
N GLU A 196 -7.20 7.77 4.29
CA GLU A 196 -7.90 8.26 5.48
C GLU A 196 -6.94 8.68 6.61
N ASN A 197 -5.63 8.78 6.34
CA ASN A 197 -4.57 9.04 7.32
C ASN A 197 -4.50 8.00 8.45
N ILE A 198 -4.85 6.75 8.15
CA ILE A 198 -4.68 5.63 9.05
C ILE A 198 -3.39 4.91 8.67
N GLY A 199 -2.50 4.79 9.64
CA GLY A 199 -1.21 4.13 9.51
C GLY A 199 -1.36 2.61 9.43
N THR A 200 -0.43 1.98 8.71
CA THR A 200 -0.35 0.52 8.67
C THR A 200 1.07 0.03 8.76
N ARG A 201 1.23 -1.21 9.22
CA ARG A 201 2.47 -1.97 9.10
C ARG A 201 2.17 -3.38 8.63
N TRP A 202 2.84 -3.79 7.55
CA TRP A 202 2.83 -5.17 7.09
C TRP A 202 3.99 -5.92 7.73
N CYS A 203 3.70 -7.01 8.44
CA CYS A 203 4.71 -7.96 8.92
C CYS A 203 4.40 -9.41 8.48
N THR A 204 5.44 -10.24 8.36
CA THR A 204 5.35 -11.68 8.04
C THR A 204 6.30 -12.51 8.91
N PRO A 205 6.15 -12.47 10.24
CA PRO A 205 7.05 -13.17 11.16
C PRO A 205 7.07 -14.68 10.87
N ARG A 206 8.11 -15.35 11.35
CA ARG A 206 8.26 -16.81 11.20
C ARG A 206 7.02 -17.56 11.71
N ALA A 207 6.46 -17.10 12.83
CA ALA A 207 5.25 -17.65 13.45
C ALA A 207 4.07 -17.79 12.47
N CYS A 208 3.91 -16.88 11.49
CA CYS A 208 2.82 -16.94 10.49
C CYS A 208 2.82 -18.22 9.64
N ARG A 209 3.93 -18.98 9.64
CA ARG A 209 4.09 -20.24 8.89
C ARG A 209 3.82 -21.47 9.75
N THR A 210 3.32 -21.31 10.98
CA THR A 210 3.08 -22.41 11.92
C THR A 210 1.59 -22.79 12.01
N GLN A 211 1.32 -24.02 12.42
CA GLN A 211 -0.03 -24.48 12.76
C GLN A 211 -0.61 -23.73 13.97
N SER A 212 0.23 -23.40 14.96
CA SER A 212 -0.18 -22.69 16.18
C SER A 212 -0.72 -21.30 15.88
N PHE A 213 -0.03 -20.55 15.00
CA PHE A 213 -0.50 -19.24 14.56
C PHE A 213 -1.85 -19.33 13.83
N ALA A 214 -1.99 -20.31 12.94
CA ALA A 214 -3.24 -20.53 12.20
C ALA A 214 -4.42 -20.86 13.14
N ALA A 215 -4.18 -21.71 14.12
CA ALA A 215 -5.17 -22.08 15.14
C ALA A 215 -5.62 -20.85 15.96
N LEU A 216 -4.69 -20.00 16.40
CA LEU A 216 -5.02 -18.76 17.12
C LEU A 216 -5.87 -17.80 16.26
N CYS A 217 -5.54 -17.67 14.97
CA CYS A 217 -6.26 -16.80 14.05
C CYS A 217 -7.59 -17.38 13.55
N GLY A 218 -7.87 -18.66 13.84
CA GLY A 218 -9.10 -19.33 13.46
C GLY A 218 -9.16 -19.80 11.99
N TYR A 219 -8.03 -20.10 11.36
CA TYR A 219 -7.98 -20.65 10.00
C TYR A 219 -7.23 -21.99 9.92
N SER A 220 -7.47 -22.74 8.84
CA SER A 220 -6.82 -24.04 8.58
C SER A 220 -5.45 -23.83 7.96
N HIS A 221 -4.37 -24.18 8.67
CA HIS A 221 -3.01 -24.11 8.11
C HIS A 221 -2.81 -25.03 6.88
N ALA A 222 -3.59 -26.10 6.78
CA ALA A 222 -3.53 -27.05 5.68
C ALA A 222 -4.17 -26.51 4.40
N ASP A 223 -5.21 -25.68 4.54
CA ASP A 223 -5.96 -25.14 3.41
C ASP A 223 -5.57 -23.70 3.05
N GLU A 224 -4.95 -22.97 3.98
CA GLU A 224 -4.62 -21.56 3.83
C GLU A 224 -3.18 -21.25 4.28
N ARG A 225 -2.63 -20.21 3.66
CA ARG A 225 -1.32 -19.64 3.97
C ARG A 225 -1.50 -18.19 4.39
N CYS A 226 -0.92 -17.79 5.53
CA CYS A 226 -0.79 -16.39 5.87
C CYS A 226 0.11 -15.66 4.87
N VAL A 227 -0.41 -14.58 4.30
CA VAL A 227 0.28 -13.69 3.35
C VAL A 227 0.78 -12.45 4.07
N ALA A 228 -0.02 -11.89 4.97
CA ALA A 228 0.31 -10.69 5.72
C ALA A 228 -0.33 -10.72 7.12
N VAL A 229 0.35 -10.10 8.08
CA VAL A 229 -0.29 -9.55 9.28
C VAL A 229 -0.16 -8.04 9.16
N VAL A 230 -1.29 -7.35 9.18
CA VAL A 230 -1.33 -5.89 9.02
C VAL A 230 -1.78 -5.28 10.34
N HIS A 231 -0.86 -4.55 10.99
CA HIS A 231 -1.19 -3.68 12.09
C HIS A 231 -1.83 -2.41 11.54
N VAL A 232 -2.92 -1.95 12.15
CA VAL A 232 -3.68 -0.78 11.71
C VAL A 232 -3.95 0.12 12.91
N GLY A 233 -3.60 1.39 12.78
CA GLY A 233 -3.74 2.37 13.85
C GLY A 233 -3.39 3.77 13.37
N PHE A 234 -3.73 4.79 14.15
CA PHE A 234 -3.18 6.12 13.89
C PHE A 234 -1.73 6.17 14.32
N GLU A 235 -0.88 6.80 13.52
CA GLU A 235 0.54 6.99 13.84
C GLU A 235 0.68 7.82 15.12
N GLY A 236 1.57 7.37 16.02
CA GLY A 236 2.00 8.12 17.19
C GLY A 236 3.01 9.22 16.85
N ASP A 237 3.67 9.80 17.85
CA ASP A 237 4.66 10.87 17.69
C ASP A 237 6.06 10.39 17.23
N ASP A 238 6.15 9.19 16.64
CA ASP A 238 7.40 8.46 16.51
C ASP A 238 8.15 8.78 15.19
N GLY A 239 8.84 9.92 15.19
CA GLY A 239 10.01 10.19 14.34
C GLY A 239 9.75 10.53 12.86
N PRO A 240 10.78 11.03 12.15
CA PRO A 240 10.64 11.41 10.74
C PRO A 240 10.38 10.18 9.86
N PRO A 241 9.67 10.35 8.72
CA PRO A 241 9.43 9.27 7.77
C PRO A 241 10.74 8.61 7.32
N ARG A 242 10.71 7.28 7.08
CA ARG A 242 11.83 6.60 6.43
C ARG A 242 12.02 7.18 5.02
N GLU A 243 13.26 7.55 4.70
CA GLU A 243 13.62 8.02 3.38
C GLU A 243 13.35 6.91 2.35
N GLN A 244 12.56 7.23 1.31
CA GLN A 244 12.34 6.28 0.22
C GLN A 244 13.63 6.16 -0.59
N PRO A 245 13.98 4.95 -1.08
CA PRO A 245 15.10 4.80 -2.00
C PRO A 245 14.89 5.74 -3.20
N THR A 246 15.92 6.49 -3.58
CA THR A 246 15.78 7.46 -4.68
C THR A 246 15.52 6.75 -6.01
N ARG A 247 14.93 7.49 -6.96
CA ARG A 247 14.68 6.99 -8.33
C ARG A 247 15.96 6.69 -9.13
N ASP A 248 17.13 6.98 -8.58
CA ASP A 248 18.44 6.79 -9.22
C ASP A 248 18.77 5.31 -9.48
N HIS A 249 17.96 4.40 -8.94
CA HIS A 249 17.99 2.96 -9.14
C HIS A 249 17.33 2.47 -10.44
N LEU A 250 16.72 3.37 -11.22
CA LEU A 250 16.14 3.04 -12.53
C LEU A 250 17.22 3.07 -13.61
N GLN A 251 17.63 1.89 -14.09
CA GLN A 251 18.51 1.76 -15.25
C GLN A 251 17.69 1.51 -16.52
N HIS A 252 18.05 2.25 -17.56
CA HIS A 252 17.55 2.04 -18.92
C HIS A 252 18.57 1.22 -19.69
N ASP A 253 18.21 0.01 -20.07
CA ASP A 253 19.08 -0.88 -20.83
C ASP A 253 18.26 -1.56 -21.93
N GLU A 254 18.64 -1.31 -23.19
CA GLU A 254 18.04 -1.93 -24.39
C GLU A 254 16.49 -1.95 -24.44
N GLY A 255 15.85 -0.87 -23.98
CA GLY A 255 14.38 -0.75 -23.97
C GLY A 255 13.69 -1.43 -22.79
N VAL A 256 14.44 -1.96 -21.82
CA VAL A 256 13.93 -2.48 -20.54
C VAL A 256 14.30 -1.49 -19.43
N ILE A 257 13.30 -1.06 -18.66
CA ILE A 257 13.52 -0.27 -17.44
C ILE A 257 13.67 -1.25 -16.27
N LYS A 258 14.86 -1.29 -15.68
CA LYS A 258 15.18 -2.13 -14.52
C LYS A 258 15.24 -1.26 -13.27
N TYR A 259 14.57 -1.66 -12.19
CA TYR A 259 14.77 -1.09 -10.87
C TYR A 259 15.74 -1.98 -10.09
N LEU A 260 16.89 -1.45 -9.69
CA LEU A 260 17.93 -2.19 -8.99
C LEU A 260 17.99 -1.74 -7.52
N VAL A 261 17.72 -2.65 -6.59
CA VAL A 261 17.91 -2.44 -5.14
C VAL A 261 19.11 -3.23 -4.67
#